data_AF-A0A3Q7F0P9-F1
#
_entry.id   AF-A0A3Q7F0P9-F1
#
_cell.length_a   1.000
_cell.length_b   1.000
_cell.length_c   1.000
_cell.angle_alpha   90.00
_cell.angle_beta   90.00
_cell.angle_gamma   90.00
#
_symmetry.space_group_name_H-M   'P 1'
#
loop_
_entity.id
_entity.type
_entity.pdbx_description
1 polymer ?
#
loop_
_entity_poly.entity_id
_entity_poly.type
_entity_poly.pdbx_seq_one_letter_code
_entity_poly.pdbx_strand_id
1 'polypeptide(L)'
;LCFKEFGDRIKDWITINEPYSYALFGYVAGSYAPGRCNMCGIGNAATEPYMVGHHMLLAHAKAVNLYRDKYKIGISLISYWFVPNSIKKEDVNS
;
A
#
# COMPACT_ATOMS: atom_id res chain seq x y z
N LEU A 1 11.75 -12.52 -11.75
CA LEU A 1 13.18 -12.67 -11.43
C LEU A 1 13.36 -13.09 -9.97
N CYS A 2 12.92 -12.32 -8.97
CA CYS A 2 13.13 -12.62 -7.54
C CYS A 2 12.72 -14.05 -7.11
N PHE A 3 11.49 -14.49 -7.44
CA PHE A 3 11.03 -15.84 -7.10
C PHE A 3 11.85 -16.96 -7.76
N LYS A 4 12.43 -16.71 -8.94
CA LYS A 4 13.26 -17.68 -9.65
C LYS A 4 14.65 -17.76 -9.02
N GLU A 5 15.27 -16.61 -8.75
CA GLU A 5 16.66 -16.53 -8.30
C GLU A 5 16.83 -16.82 -6.80
N PHE A 6 15.81 -16.57 -5.98
CA PHE A 6 15.90 -16.69 -4.53
C PHE A 6 14.84 -17.60 -3.91
N GLY A 7 13.90 -18.12 -4.71
CA GLY A 7 12.81 -18.97 -4.21
C GLY A 7 13.24 -20.37 -3.79
N ASP A 8 14.49 -20.75 -4.03
CA ASP A 8 15.12 -21.94 -3.46
C ASP A 8 15.30 -21.80 -1.94
N ARG A 9 15.68 -20.61 -1.47
CA ARG A 9 15.96 -20.30 -0.06
C ARG A 9 14.83 -19.55 0.64
N ILE A 10 14.23 -18.55 -0.01
CA ILE A 10 13.19 -17.69 0.60
C ILE A 10 11.81 -18.29 0.35
N LYS A 11 11.08 -18.57 1.44
CA LYS A 11 9.74 -19.18 1.40
C LYS A 11 8.61 -18.23 1.82
N ASP A 12 8.95 -17.17 2.53
CA ASP A 12 8.04 -16.13 3.01
C ASP A 12 8.30 -14.83 2.25
N TRP A 13 7.27 -14.29 1.61
CA TRP A 13 7.39 -13.15 0.72
C TRP A 13 6.39 -12.05 1.07
N ILE A 14 6.87 -10.81 1.06
CA ILE A 14 6.06 -9.61 1.05
C ILE A 14 6.14 -9.01 -0.35
N THR A 15 4.99 -8.79 -0.98
CA THR A 15 4.90 -8.24 -2.34
C THR A 15 5.05 -6.72 -2.36
N ILE A 16 4.31 -6.03 -1.49
CA ILE A 16 4.27 -4.59 -1.39
C ILE A 16 4.35 -4.23 0.10
N ASN A 17 5.18 -3.23 0.41
CA ASN A 17 5.27 -2.66 1.74
C ASN A 17 4.46 -1.36 1.80
N GLU A 18 3.54 -1.28 2.75
CA GLU A 18 2.81 -0.06 3.13
C GLU A 18 2.19 0.70 1.95
N PRO A 19 1.24 0.09 1.22
CA PRO A 19 0.59 0.74 0.09
C PRO A 19 -0.09 2.06 0.47
N TYR A 20 -0.63 2.17 1.69
CA TYR A 20 -1.22 3.42 2.20
C TYR A 20 -0.18 4.54 2.30
N SER A 21 0.95 4.30 2.97
CA SER A 21 2.04 5.28 3.10
C SER A 21 2.52 5.74 1.71
N TYR A 22 2.70 4.79 0.78
CA TYR A 22 3.17 5.12 -0.57
C TYR A 22 2.17 6.02 -1.32
N ALA A 23 0.88 5.69 -1.30
CA ALA A 23 -0.16 6.48 -1.95
C ALA A 23 -0.29 7.88 -1.32
N LEU A 24 -0.27 7.96 0.01
CA LEU A 24 -0.39 9.23 0.74
C LEU A 24 0.82 10.13 0.50
N PHE A 25 2.04 9.66 0.79
CA PHE A 25 3.22 10.51 0.73
C PHE A 25 3.72 10.75 -0.69
N GLY A 26 3.47 9.84 -1.63
CA GLY A 26 3.87 9.99 -3.04
C GLY A 26 2.91 10.80 -3.90
N TYR A 27 1.61 10.80 -3.58
CA TYR A 27 0.54 11.33 -4.43
C TYR A 27 -0.46 12.27 -3.74
N VAL A 28 -0.40 12.43 -2.40
CA VAL A 28 -1.15 13.45 -1.65
C VAL A 28 -0.23 14.51 -1.09
N ALA A 29 0.73 14.13 -0.26
CA ALA A 29 1.65 15.07 0.38
C ALA A 29 2.79 15.50 -0.56
N GLY A 30 3.16 14.63 -1.52
CA GLY A 30 4.27 14.87 -2.44
C GLY A 30 5.66 14.84 -1.78
N SER A 31 5.78 14.32 -0.56
CA SER A 31 7.04 14.23 0.18
C SER A 31 7.89 13.02 -0.22
N TYR A 32 7.29 11.98 -0.80
CA TYR A 32 8.00 10.83 -1.38
C TYR A 32 7.99 10.91 -2.91
N ALA A 33 8.96 10.27 -3.56
CA ALA A 33 8.90 10.09 -5.01
C ALA A 33 7.57 9.39 -5.42
N PRO A 34 6.89 9.83 -6.50
CA PRO A 34 7.33 10.81 -7.50
C PRO A 34 7.07 12.29 -7.15
N GLY A 35 6.59 12.61 -5.95
CA GLY A 35 6.42 13.99 -5.48
C GLY A 35 5.18 14.68 -6.07
N ARG A 36 4.09 13.92 -6.28
CA ARG A 36 2.85 14.44 -6.87
C ARG A 36 1.90 14.91 -5.77
N CYS A 37 1.31 16.08 -5.96
CA CYS A 37 0.29 16.64 -5.08
C CYS A 37 -0.44 17.80 -5.74
N ASN A 38 -1.61 18.20 -5.21
CA ASN A 38 -2.37 19.33 -5.75
C ASN A 38 -1.57 20.64 -5.82
N MET A 39 -0.68 20.87 -4.85
CA MET A 39 0.13 22.10 -4.75
C MET A 39 1.55 21.94 -5.33
N CYS A 40 1.89 20.78 -5.89
CA CYS A 40 3.23 20.45 -6.38
C CYS A 40 3.42 20.86 -7.86
N GLY A 41 2.41 21.50 -8.47
CA GLY A 41 2.38 21.78 -9.91
C GLY A 41 2.13 20.55 -10.80
N ILE A 42 2.11 19.34 -10.21
CA ILE A 42 1.83 18.08 -10.89
C ILE A 42 1.02 17.15 -9.96
N GLY A 43 -0.01 16.50 -10.51
CA GLY A 43 -0.78 15.49 -9.79
C GLY A 43 -2.20 15.91 -9.41
N ASN A 44 -2.94 14.96 -8.88
CA ASN A 44 -4.29 15.17 -8.34
C ASN A 44 -4.52 14.27 -7.12
N ALA A 45 -4.43 14.87 -5.93
CA ALA A 45 -4.55 14.18 -4.66
C ALA A 45 -5.96 13.61 -4.40
N ALA A 46 -6.98 14.07 -5.12
CA ALA A 46 -8.34 13.53 -5.01
C ALA A 46 -8.53 12.22 -5.80
N THR A 47 -7.65 11.89 -6.75
CA THR A 47 -7.84 10.72 -7.64
C THR A 47 -6.63 9.79 -7.68
N GLU A 48 -5.41 10.33 -7.72
CA GLU A 48 -4.19 9.55 -7.90
C GLU A 48 -3.90 8.53 -6.79
N PRO A 49 -4.11 8.84 -5.49
CA PRO A 49 -3.87 7.87 -4.43
C PRO A 49 -4.74 6.61 -4.59
N TYR A 50 -5.99 6.78 -5.03
CA TYR A 50 -6.90 5.67 -5.28
C TYR A 50 -6.48 4.85 -6.49
N MET A 51 -6.07 5.50 -7.59
CA MET A 51 -5.56 4.80 -8.78
C MET A 51 -4.30 3.99 -8.47
N VAL A 52 -3.35 4.58 -7.75
CA VAL A 52 -2.10 3.92 -7.37
C VAL A 52 -2.38 2.77 -6.40
N GLY A 53 -3.22 2.98 -5.39
CA GLY A 53 -3.68 1.94 -4.46
C GLY A 53 -4.33 0.77 -5.19
N HIS A 54 -5.24 1.05 -6.13
CA HIS A 54 -5.92 0.01 -6.92
C HIS A 54 -4.92 -0.84 -7.73
N HIS A 55 -3.98 -0.21 -8.43
CA HIS A 55 -2.98 -0.94 -9.20
C HIS A 55 -2.01 -1.74 -8.32
N MET A 56 -1.65 -1.23 -7.14
CA MET A 56 -0.85 -2.00 -6.16
C MET A 56 -1.60 -3.27 -5.72
N LEU A 57 -2.90 -3.18 -5.43
CA LEU A 57 -3.70 -4.35 -5.07
C LEU A 57 -3.84 -5.35 -6.23
N LEU A 58 -4.03 -4.89 -7.46
CA LEU A 58 -4.05 -5.76 -8.64
C LEU A 58 -2.70 -6.46 -8.86
N ALA A 59 -1.59 -5.74 -8.69
CA ALA A 59 -0.25 -6.30 -8.81
C ALA A 59 0.02 -7.35 -7.72
N HIS A 60 -0.38 -7.06 -6.48
CA HIS A 60 -0.36 -8.02 -5.37
C HIS A 60 -1.16 -9.28 -5.71
N ALA A 61 -2.43 -9.13 -6.11
CA ALA A 61 -3.30 -10.26 -6.44
C ALA A 61 -2.72 -11.12 -7.57
N LYS A 62 -2.14 -10.50 -8.60
CA LYS A 62 -1.50 -11.23 -9.71
C LYS A 62 -0.26 -12.00 -9.25
N ALA A 63 0.57 -11.41 -8.39
CA ALA A 63 1.73 -12.11 -7.82
C ALA A 63 1.31 -13.28 -6.91
N VAL A 64 0.33 -13.07 -6.04
CA VAL A 64 -0.22 -14.12 -5.18
C VAL A 64 -0.79 -15.27 -6.00
N ASN A 65 -1.61 -14.98 -7.01
CA ASN A 65 -2.21 -16.01 -7.87
C ASN A 65 -1.16 -16.90 -8.57
N LEU A 66 0.00 -16.34 -8.91
CA LEU A 66 1.07 -17.11 -9.56
C LEU A 66 1.86 -18.00 -8.60
N TYR A 67 1.93 -17.67 -7.31
CA TYR A 67 2.94 -18.20 -6.40
C TYR A 67 2.42 -18.74 -5.07
N ARG A 68 1.14 -18.55 -4.75
CA ARG A 68 0.53 -18.97 -3.47
C ARG A 68 0.61 -20.48 -3.21
N ASP A 69 0.61 -21.29 -4.25
CA ASP A 69 0.68 -22.76 -4.11
C ASP A 69 2.11 -23.23 -3.84
N LYS A 70 3.11 -22.35 -4.02
CA LYS A 70 4.54 -22.66 -3.85
C LYS A 70 5.17 -21.98 -2.63
N TYR A 71 4.67 -20.82 -2.24
CA TYR A 71 5.26 -19.97 -1.21
C TYR A 71 4.19 -19.33 -0.31
N LYS A 72 4.58 -18.95 0.91
CA LYS A 72 3.80 -18.04 1.73
C LYS A 72 4.02 -16.62 1.21
N ILE A 73 2.97 -15.97 0.74
CA ILE A 73 3.06 -14.68 0.07
C ILE A 73 1.97 -13.75 0.60
N GLY A 74 2.36 -12.53 0.95
CA GLY A 74 1.47 -11.55 1.57
C GLY A 74 1.82 -10.11 1.21
N ILE A 75 1.18 -9.21 1.94
CA ILE A 75 1.35 -7.76 1.85
C ILE A 75 1.54 -7.19 3.25
N SER A 76 2.42 -6.19 3.40
CA SER A 76 2.63 -5.50 4.67
C SER A 76 1.79 -4.23 4.68
N LEU A 77 0.95 -4.06 5.69
CA LEU A 77 0.09 -2.89 5.87
C LEU A 77 0.55 -2.10 7.09
N ILE A 78 0.67 -0.79 6.93
CA ILE A 78 0.82 0.13 8.07
C ILE A 78 -0.53 0.24 8.79
N SER A 79 -0.49 0.22 10.11
CA SER A 79 -1.66 0.41 10.96
C SER A 79 -1.30 1.36 12.10
N TYR A 80 -2.18 2.31 12.36
CA TYR A 80 -2.08 3.21 13.49
C TYR A 80 -3.10 2.78 14.54
N TRP A 81 -2.71 2.90 15.81
CA TRP A 81 -3.65 2.71 16.92
C TRP A 81 -4.51 3.96 17.07
N PHE A 82 -5.82 3.79 16.95
CA PHE A 82 -6.79 4.87 17.12
C PHE A 82 -7.60 4.64 18.38
N VAL A 83 -7.83 5.71 19.15
CA VAL A 83 -8.76 5.73 20.28
C VAL A 83 -9.76 6.85 20.05
N PRO A 84 -11.05 6.66 20.42
CA PRO A 84 -12.04 7.71 20.34
C PRO A 84 -11.58 8.95 21.11
N ASN A 85 -11.75 10.13 20.51
CA ASN A 85 -11.43 11.39 21.18
C ASN A 85 -12.38 11.67 22.36
N SER A 86 -13.59 11.13 22.32
CA SER A 86 -14.55 11.15 23.42
C SER A 86 -15.52 9.97 23.36
N ILE A 87 -16.43 9.87 24.34
CA ILE A 87 -17.51 8.86 24.37
C ILE A 87 -18.69 9.20 23.44
N LYS A 88 -18.61 10.31 22.71
CA LYS A 88 -19.66 10.69 21.76
C LYS A 88 -19.74 9.67 20.62
N LYS A 89 -20.96 9.41 20.13
CA LYS A 89 -21.19 8.39 19.11
C LYS A 89 -20.43 8.69 17.82
N GLU A 90 -20.22 9.96 17.50
CA GLU A 90 -19.46 10.40 16.33
C GLU A 90 -17.98 9.97 16.44
N ASP A 91 -17.36 10.15 17.60
CA ASP A 91 -15.94 9.85 17.83
C ASP A 91 -15.66 8.35 18.02
N VAL A 92 -16.67 7.56 18.37
CA VAL A 92 -16.54 6.09 18.51
C VAL A 92 -16.64 5.38 17.16
N ASN A 93 -17.35 5.97 16.19
CA ASN A 93 -17.57 5.37 14.86
C ASN A 93 -16.71 5.99 13.75
N SER A 94 -15.88 6.98 14.09
CA SER A 94 -14.90 7.61 13.21
C SER A 94 -13.69 6.73 12.95
#